data_AF-A0A367ERK1-F1
#
_entry.id   AF-A0A367ERK1-F1
#
_cell.length_a   1.000
_cell.length_b   1.000
_cell.length_c   1.000
_cell.angle_alpha   90.00
_cell.angle_beta   90.00
_cell.angle_gamma   90.00
#
_symmetry.space_group_name_H-M   'P 1'
#
loop_
_entity.id
_entity.type
_entity.pdbx_description
1 polymer ?
#
loop_
_entity_poly.entity_id
_entity_poly.type
_entity_poly.pdbx_seq_one_letter_code
_entity_poly.pdbx_strand_id
1 'polypeptide(L)'
;MSFPAGDPNFSGAKTPAFDTLVSGHARAAFLLEQLAGDLWEELTRMRVDPSPALRIRTLAERARSQASELQTRQSRVHHMQRTKTGAKLCTVEGTFWELSESPTPTPQPGEPAPTDPAKLSIELSEANLLPRAGRLRPDGTPFSPEEDAVLSWIDVHRASIIAEARKWNVSPQAIAAAIAWEAMKNVKHIPADMLAGTGVGTAVPNASFGPGKVHVDFPLVQQIEDRGYLPRRSVPEREKLLSTDEGSIQYIAAIMGAYSKVTEDGWKGPERYSIRYNVPMLTQLYQGSDLKQWEQNLGTRQKEGNWRTPQIGNPMAEWASRNEEFLNAALPKDPWKVNPTPAKPVRPPDPSVPPLRPVTPAPRNPPSPTPSGNG
;
A
#
# COMPACT_ATOMS: atom_id res chain seq x y z
N MET A 1 10.96 16.87 39.31
CA MET A 1 10.37 16.03 38.25
C MET A 1 11.37 14.94 37.96
N SER A 2 11.00 13.69 38.21
CA SER A 2 11.85 12.51 37.97
C SER A 2 12.07 12.36 36.46
N PHE A 3 13.32 12.15 36.03
CA PHE A 3 13.62 11.81 34.65
C PHE A 3 12.94 10.49 34.27
N PRO A 4 12.28 10.38 33.11
CA PRO A 4 11.74 9.09 32.64
C PRO A 4 12.83 8.05 32.34
N ALA A 5 14.09 8.46 32.24
CA ALA A 5 15.23 7.56 32.08
C ALA A 5 15.45 6.62 33.29
N GLY A 6 14.79 6.88 34.43
CA GLY A 6 14.81 6.02 35.62
C GLY A 6 13.58 5.13 35.80
N ASP A 7 12.56 5.24 34.94
CA ASP A 7 11.40 4.34 34.96
C ASP A 7 11.65 3.18 33.97
N PRO A 8 11.98 1.97 34.46
CA PRO A 8 12.20 0.81 33.59
C PRO A 8 10.95 0.40 32.79
N ASN A 9 9.77 0.95 33.14
CA ASN A 9 8.51 0.65 32.45
C ASN A 9 8.14 1.68 31.39
N PHE A 10 8.94 2.75 31.19
CA PHE A 10 8.63 3.76 30.18
C PHE A 10 9.14 3.34 28.78
N SER A 11 8.22 3.05 27.86
CA SER A 11 8.52 2.81 26.44
C SER A 11 8.10 4.01 25.57
N GLY A 12 9.04 4.93 25.36
CA GLY A 12 8.85 6.10 24.49
C GLY A 12 9.90 6.17 23.39
N ALA A 13 9.49 6.46 22.16
CA ALA A 13 10.41 6.64 21.04
C ALA A 13 10.47 8.10 20.58
N LYS A 14 11.68 8.67 20.41
CA LYS A 14 11.87 9.94 19.69
C LYS A 14 11.63 9.68 18.21
N THR A 15 10.67 10.37 17.61
CA THR A 15 10.20 10.06 16.24
C THR A 15 11.31 10.06 15.19
N PRO A 16 12.21 11.05 15.10
CA PRO A 16 13.27 11.01 14.08
C PRO A 16 14.24 9.84 14.27
N ALA A 17 14.55 9.47 15.52
CA ALA A 17 15.42 8.34 15.82
C ALA A 17 14.71 7.01 15.53
N PHE A 18 13.42 6.92 15.82
CA PHE A 18 12.61 5.74 15.52
C PHE A 18 12.44 5.54 14.02
N ASP A 19 12.16 6.60 13.27
CA ASP A 19 12.08 6.56 11.81
C ASP A 19 13.41 6.10 11.18
N THR A 20 14.54 6.57 11.75
CA THR A 20 15.88 6.13 11.33
C THR A 20 16.10 4.66 11.62
N LEU A 21 15.71 4.17 12.80
CA LEU A 21 15.84 2.77 13.20
C LEU A 21 15.03 1.84 12.28
N VAL A 22 13.76 2.20 12.02
CA VAL A 22 12.85 1.46 11.13
C VAL A 22 13.44 1.38 9.73
N SER A 23 13.87 2.53 9.20
CA SER A 23 14.50 2.60 7.87
C SER A 23 15.80 1.78 7.79
N GLY A 24 16.60 1.79 8.86
CA GLY A 24 17.83 1.02 8.96
C GLY A 24 17.58 -0.49 8.94
N HIS A 25 16.57 -0.97 9.67
CA HIS A 25 16.19 -2.38 9.68
C HIS A 25 15.65 -2.84 8.33
N ALA A 26 14.76 -2.05 7.72
CA ALA A 26 14.24 -2.35 6.38
C ALA A 26 15.37 -2.44 5.34
N ARG A 27 16.33 -1.50 5.39
CA ARG A 27 17.51 -1.51 4.52
C ARG A 27 18.41 -2.72 4.78
N ALA A 28 18.65 -3.07 6.04
CA ALA A 28 19.46 -4.24 6.38
C ALA A 28 18.82 -5.54 5.87
N ALA A 29 17.50 -5.70 6.07
CA ALA A 29 16.75 -6.84 5.55
C ALA A 29 16.86 -6.95 4.02
N PHE A 30 16.72 -5.83 3.32
CA PHE A 30 16.88 -5.76 1.88
C PHE A 30 18.30 -6.20 1.43
N LEU A 31 19.35 -5.64 2.04
CA LEU A 31 20.73 -5.97 1.70
C LEU A 31 21.08 -7.43 1.96
N LEU A 32 20.53 -8.03 3.02
CA LEU A 32 20.69 -9.45 3.31
C LEU A 32 20.01 -10.32 2.25
N GLU A 33 18.81 -9.94 1.80
CA GLU A 33 18.12 -10.67 0.73
C GLU A 33 18.90 -10.61 -0.58
N GLN A 34 19.39 -9.41 -0.94
CA GLN A 34 20.20 -9.22 -2.14
C GLN A 34 21.48 -10.08 -2.10
N LEU A 35 22.21 -10.03 -0.97
CA LEU A 35 23.40 -10.85 -0.77
C LEU A 35 23.09 -12.36 -0.87
N ALA A 36 21.95 -12.79 -0.32
CA ALA A 36 21.53 -14.18 -0.42
C ALA A 36 21.24 -14.58 -1.88
N GLY A 37 20.61 -13.71 -2.66
CA GLY A 37 20.36 -13.93 -4.09
C GLY A 37 21.65 -14.05 -4.90
N ASP A 38 22.52 -13.04 -4.81
CA ASP A 38 23.80 -12.99 -5.54
C ASP A 38 24.67 -14.22 -5.22
N LEU A 39 24.76 -14.57 -3.93
CA LEU A 39 25.53 -15.73 -3.48
C LEU A 39 24.92 -17.04 -3.99
N TRP A 40 23.60 -17.18 -3.99
CA TRP A 40 22.94 -18.39 -4.49
C TRP A 40 23.23 -18.61 -5.98
N GLU A 41 23.17 -17.55 -6.79
CA GLU A 41 23.45 -17.63 -8.23
C GLU A 41 24.89 -18.05 -8.52
N GLU A 42 25.86 -17.44 -7.83
CA GLU A 42 27.29 -17.79 -7.96
C GLU A 42 27.55 -19.25 -7.54
N LEU A 43 27.03 -19.67 -6.38
CA LEU A 43 27.21 -21.04 -5.88
C LEU A 43 26.58 -22.08 -6.82
N THR A 44 25.39 -21.79 -7.35
CA THR A 44 24.70 -22.66 -8.30
C THR A 44 25.45 -22.77 -9.62
N ARG A 45 25.97 -21.64 -10.15
CA ARG A 45 26.77 -21.62 -11.38
C ARG A 45 28.03 -22.46 -11.26
N MET A 46 28.68 -22.40 -10.09
CA MET A 46 29.87 -23.20 -9.78
C MET A 46 29.56 -24.66 -9.42
N ARG A 47 28.28 -25.04 -9.32
CA ARG A 47 27.80 -26.36 -8.89
C ARG A 47 28.33 -26.76 -7.50
N VAL A 48 28.37 -25.79 -6.59
CA VAL A 48 28.73 -26.00 -5.18
C VAL A 48 27.49 -25.88 -4.28
N ASP A 49 27.64 -26.23 -3.01
CA ASP A 49 26.54 -26.22 -2.03
C ASP A 49 25.95 -24.80 -1.82
N PRO A 50 24.65 -24.58 -2.11
CA PRO A 50 23.99 -23.28 -1.93
C PRO A 50 23.56 -22.99 -0.48
N SER A 51 23.80 -23.89 0.49
CA SER A 51 23.39 -23.74 1.89
C SER A 51 23.79 -22.41 2.56
N PRO A 52 24.98 -21.81 2.30
CA PRO A 52 25.32 -20.51 2.85
C PRO A 52 24.35 -19.39 2.44
N ALA A 53 23.92 -19.36 1.17
CA ALA A 53 22.96 -18.39 0.68
C ALA A 53 21.60 -18.54 1.37
N LEU A 54 21.15 -19.77 1.59
CA LEU A 54 19.91 -20.06 2.30
C LEU A 54 19.94 -19.55 3.75
N ARG A 55 21.08 -19.65 4.45
CA ARG A 55 21.22 -19.11 5.82
C ARG A 55 21.12 -17.59 5.85
N ILE A 56 21.72 -16.90 4.88
CA ILE A 56 21.63 -15.44 4.76
C ILE A 56 20.18 -15.05 4.47
N ARG A 57 19.49 -15.81 3.63
CA ARG A 57 18.06 -15.60 3.37
C ARG A 57 17.21 -15.71 4.63
N THR A 58 17.43 -16.73 5.46
CA THR A 58 16.76 -16.86 6.76
C THR A 58 17.04 -15.66 7.69
N LEU A 59 18.24 -15.07 7.63
CA LEU A 59 18.55 -13.84 8.36
C LEU A 59 17.81 -12.64 7.78
N ALA A 60 17.73 -12.53 6.45
CA ALA A 60 16.97 -11.49 5.75
C ALA A 60 15.49 -11.54 6.14
N GLU A 61 14.89 -12.73 6.18
CA GLU A 61 13.51 -12.95 6.61
C GLU A 61 13.26 -12.48 8.04
N ARG A 62 14.17 -12.81 8.97
CA ARG A 62 14.09 -12.34 10.37
C ARG A 62 14.22 -10.83 10.48
N ALA A 63 15.20 -10.26 9.78
CA ALA A 63 15.40 -8.81 9.76
C ALA A 63 14.19 -8.09 9.14
N ARG A 64 13.57 -8.68 8.11
CA ARG A 64 12.36 -8.16 7.47
C ARG A 64 11.19 -8.18 8.44
N SER A 65 10.95 -9.31 9.11
CA SER A 65 9.90 -9.43 10.14
C SER A 65 10.04 -8.36 11.23
N GLN A 66 11.27 -8.13 11.71
CA GLN A 66 11.56 -7.06 12.67
C GLN A 66 11.30 -5.67 12.08
N ALA A 67 11.68 -5.45 10.82
CA ALA A 67 11.41 -4.19 10.14
C ALA A 67 9.90 -3.92 9.99
N SER A 68 9.10 -4.91 9.61
CA SER A 68 7.64 -4.77 9.46
C SER A 68 6.95 -4.48 10.80
N GLU A 69 7.42 -5.11 11.89
CA GLU A 69 6.95 -4.79 13.25
C GLU A 69 7.27 -3.33 13.61
N LEU A 70 8.50 -2.90 13.35
CA LEU A 70 8.95 -1.52 13.58
C LEU A 70 8.14 -0.53 12.74
N GLN A 71 7.86 -0.82 11.47
CA GLN A 71 7.01 -0.01 10.59
C GLN A 71 5.58 0.09 11.12
N THR A 72 5.01 -1.01 11.62
CA THR A 72 3.66 -1.01 12.21
C THR A 72 3.61 -0.11 13.45
N ARG A 73 4.63 -0.16 14.30
CA ARG A 73 4.78 0.75 15.44
C ARG A 73 4.95 2.20 14.95
N GLN A 74 5.71 2.43 13.89
CA GLN A 74 5.96 3.75 13.30
C GLN A 74 4.67 4.39 12.79
N SER A 75 3.85 3.64 12.06
CA SER A 75 2.55 4.08 11.54
C SER A 75 1.60 4.52 12.65
N ARG A 76 1.62 3.84 13.81
CA ARG A 76 0.85 4.25 15.00
C ARG A 76 1.35 5.55 15.59
N VAL A 77 2.67 5.72 15.75
CA VAL A 77 3.24 7.00 16.22
C VAL A 77 2.83 8.15 15.30
N HIS A 78 2.96 7.98 13.98
CA HIS A 78 2.56 9.00 13.00
C HIS A 78 1.05 9.28 13.04
N HIS A 79 0.22 8.26 13.26
CA HIS A 79 -1.22 8.45 13.43
C HIS A 79 -1.55 9.27 14.69
N MET A 80 -0.96 8.93 15.83
CA MET A 80 -1.11 9.67 17.09
C MET A 80 -0.68 11.14 16.94
N GLN A 81 0.44 11.38 16.25
CA GLN A 81 0.91 12.72 15.93
C GLN A 81 -0.08 13.54 15.11
N ARG A 82 -0.59 12.96 14.02
CA ARG A 82 -1.52 13.65 13.12
C ARG A 82 -2.84 14.00 13.80
N THR A 83 -3.35 13.08 14.63
CA THR A 83 -4.64 13.23 15.30
C THR A 83 -4.54 14.00 16.61
N LYS A 84 -3.32 14.23 17.12
CA LYS A 84 -3.04 14.75 18.46
C LYS A 84 -3.71 13.90 19.55
N THR A 85 -3.87 12.60 19.29
CA THR A 85 -4.41 11.62 20.23
C THR A 85 -3.28 10.75 20.76
N GLY A 86 -3.36 10.35 22.04
CA GLY A 86 -2.33 9.55 22.70
C GLY A 86 -1.60 10.30 23.82
N ALA A 87 -1.14 9.55 24.81
CA ALA A 87 -0.33 10.10 25.89
C ALA A 87 1.06 10.49 25.34
N LYS A 88 1.52 11.68 25.71
CA LYS A 88 2.81 12.21 25.29
C LYS A 88 3.57 12.71 26.51
N LEU A 89 4.85 12.42 26.54
CA LEU A 89 5.78 12.94 27.52
C LEU A 89 6.68 13.97 26.83
N CYS A 90 6.53 15.24 27.18
CA CYS A 90 7.40 16.31 26.72
C CYS A 90 8.56 16.48 27.71
N THR A 91 9.79 16.25 27.26
CA THR A 91 11.00 16.49 28.06
C THR A 91 11.91 17.49 27.34
N VAL A 92 12.98 17.92 28.00
CA VAL A 92 14.04 18.77 27.40
C VAL A 92 14.71 18.11 26.18
N GLU A 93 14.61 16.79 26.05
CA GLU A 93 15.19 16.02 24.97
C GLU A 93 14.26 15.78 23.77
N GLY A 94 12.97 16.16 23.89
CA GLY A 94 11.98 16.01 22.83
C GLY A 94 10.60 15.56 23.31
N THR A 95 9.73 15.32 22.35
CA THR A 95 8.39 14.74 22.60
C THR A 95 8.47 13.24 22.38
N PHE A 96 8.14 12.48 23.43
CA PHE A 96 7.99 11.04 23.38
C PHE A 96 6.51 10.72 23.31
N TRP A 97 6.14 9.84 22.40
CA TRP A 97 4.81 9.29 22.33
C TRP A 97 4.80 8.00 23.11
N GLU A 98 3.92 7.92 24.11
CA GLU A 98 3.73 6.70 24.85
C GLU A 98 3.07 5.71 23.90
N LEU A 99 3.83 4.68 23.56
CA LEU A 99 3.28 3.53 22.88
C LEU A 99 2.65 2.70 23.98
N SER A 100 1.36 2.95 24.25
CA SER A 100 0.56 1.98 24.99
C SER A 100 0.80 0.64 24.31
N GLU A 101 1.49 -0.27 24.99
CA GLU A 101 1.56 -1.67 24.61
C GLU A 101 0.19 -2.35 24.83
N SER A 102 -0.91 -1.61 24.77
CA SER A 102 -2.12 -2.16 24.17
C SER A 102 -1.66 -2.81 22.88
N PRO A 103 -1.69 -4.15 22.83
CA PRO A 103 -1.14 -4.84 21.71
C PRO A 103 -1.85 -4.24 20.47
N THR A 104 -1.08 -3.64 19.55
CA THR A 104 -1.20 -4.24 18.20
C THR A 104 -1.24 -5.71 18.46
N PRO A 105 -2.12 -6.50 17.86
CA PRO A 105 -1.87 -7.92 17.85
C PRO A 105 -0.46 -8.12 17.27
N THR A 106 0.56 -8.11 18.14
CA THR A 106 1.49 -9.18 18.30
C THR A 106 0.60 -10.39 18.08
N PRO A 107 0.89 -11.22 17.08
CA PRO A 107 0.40 -12.59 17.09
C PRO A 107 0.41 -12.99 18.57
N GLN A 108 -0.77 -13.25 19.16
CA GLN A 108 -0.79 -13.61 20.57
C GLN A 108 0.28 -14.69 20.73
N PRO A 109 1.18 -14.61 21.73
CA PRO A 109 2.00 -15.77 22.06
C PRO A 109 1.03 -16.89 22.42
N GLY A 110 0.70 -17.72 21.43
CA GLY A 110 -0.48 -18.56 21.43
C GLY A 110 -0.58 -19.37 20.14
N GLU A 111 -0.35 -18.76 18.99
CA GLU A 111 -0.24 -19.50 17.73
C GLU A 111 1.09 -19.21 17.04
N PRO A 112 1.98 -20.22 16.90
CA PRO A 112 3.20 -20.06 16.13
C PRO A 112 2.85 -19.72 14.68
N ALA A 113 3.76 -19.04 13.98
CA ALA A 113 3.65 -18.89 12.53
C ALA A 113 3.34 -20.27 11.91
N PRO A 114 2.44 -20.35 10.91
CA PRO A 114 2.07 -21.61 10.29
C PRO A 114 3.30 -22.41 9.90
N THR A 115 3.37 -23.67 10.33
CA THR A 115 4.48 -24.57 10.00
C THR A 115 4.47 -24.97 8.52
N ASP A 116 3.38 -24.67 7.81
CA ASP A 116 3.20 -24.87 6.38
C ASP A 116 2.96 -23.50 5.69
N PRO A 117 4.02 -22.86 5.14
CA PRO A 117 3.89 -21.57 4.51
C PRO A 117 3.08 -21.70 3.21
N ALA A 118 2.09 -20.80 3.06
CA ALA A 118 1.30 -20.71 1.85
C ALA A 118 2.15 -20.26 0.66
N LYS A 119 1.83 -20.78 -0.53
CA LYS A 119 2.57 -20.50 -1.77
C LYS A 119 2.14 -19.16 -2.38
N LEU A 120 2.53 -18.08 -1.71
CA LEU A 120 2.25 -16.72 -2.15
C LEU A 120 3.38 -16.13 -3.00
N SER A 121 3.05 -15.04 -3.71
CA SER A 121 4.05 -14.18 -4.30
C SER A 121 4.96 -13.58 -3.23
N ILE A 122 6.19 -13.24 -3.62
CA ILE A 122 7.19 -12.70 -2.70
C ILE A 122 6.73 -11.39 -2.06
N GLU A 123 5.99 -10.57 -2.80
CA GLU A 123 5.45 -9.29 -2.34
C GLU A 123 4.42 -9.46 -1.21
N LEU A 124 3.85 -10.66 -1.05
CA LEU A 124 2.97 -11.01 0.06
C LEU A 124 3.54 -12.13 0.95
N SER A 125 4.84 -12.43 0.84
CA SER A 125 5.48 -13.51 1.62
C SER A 125 5.34 -13.30 3.13
N GLU A 126 5.30 -12.05 3.59
CA GLU A 126 5.09 -11.68 4.99
C GLU A 126 3.73 -12.11 5.54
N ALA A 127 2.74 -12.37 4.68
CA ALA A 127 1.45 -12.93 5.10
C ALA A 127 1.58 -14.32 5.74
N ASN A 128 2.70 -15.04 5.50
CA ASN A 128 3.00 -16.29 6.19
C ASN A 128 3.49 -16.11 7.63
N LEU A 129 3.80 -14.88 8.05
CA LEU A 129 4.19 -14.57 9.42
C LEU A 129 3.00 -14.15 10.28
N LEU A 130 1.82 -13.97 9.67
CA LEU A 130 0.61 -13.56 10.35
C LEU A 130 -0.17 -14.79 10.87
N PRO A 131 -0.85 -14.66 12.03
CA PRO A 131 -1.87 -15.62 12.43
C PRO A 131 -2.89 -15.77 11.32
N ARG A 132 -3.27 -17.01 11.07
CA ARG A 132 -4.29 -17.38 10.10
C ARG A 132 -5.64 -16.77 10.51
N ALA A 133 -6.34 -16.15 9.58
CA ALA A 133 -7.60 -15.48 9.85
C ALA A 133 -8.68 -16.47 10.31
N GLY A 134 -8.53 -17.76 9.96
CA GLY A 134 -9.41 -18.83 10.40
C GLY A 134 -10.85 -18.64 9.91
N ARG A 135 -11.03 -17.87 8.83
CA ARG A 135 -12.36 -17.56 8.31
C ARG A 135 -12.94 -18.79 7.62
N LEU A 136 -14.25 -18.93 7.72
CA LEU A 136 -15.01 -19.96 7.02
C LEU A 136 -15.82 -19.31 5.90
N ARG A 137 -16.00 -20.07 4.82
CA ARG A 137 -16.97 -19.76 3.76
C ARG A 137 -18.40 -19.86 4.30
N PRO A 138 -19.40 -19.34 3.56
CA PRO A 138 -20.80 -19.44 3.97
C PRO A 138 -21.30 -20.88 4.20
N ASP A 139 -20.69 -21.87 3.53
CA ASP A 139 -20.98 -23.29 3.69
C ASP A 139 -20.26 -23.95 4.88
N GLY A 140 -19.48 -23.18 5.64
CA GLY A 140 -18.70 -23.64 6.79
C GLY A 140 -17.33 -24.23 6.42
N THR A 141 -16.97 -24.31 5.13
CA THR A 141 -15.65 -24.82 4.71
C THR A 141 -14.55 -23.79 4.96
N PRO A 142 -13.34 -24.20 5.39
CA PRO A 142 -12.23 -23.28 5.59
C PRO A 142 -11.66 -22.78 4.27
N PHE A 143 -11.21 -21.53 4.23
CA PHE A 143 -10.42 -21.01 3.10
C PHE A 143 -9.13 -21.84 2.89
N SER A 144 -8.62 -21.86 1.65
CA SER A 144 -7.31 -22.51 1.39
C SER A 144 -6.19 -21.80 2.15
N PRO A 145 -5.03 -22.45 2.40
CA PRO A 145 -3.91 -21.82 3.08
C PRO A 145 -3.48 -20.49 2.46
N GLU A 146 -3.45 -20.40 1.12
CA GLU A 146 -3.15 -19.17 0.39
C GLU A 146 -4.20 -18.08 0.60
N GLU A 147 -5.48 -18.42 0.48
CA GLU A 147 -6.57 -17.47 0.72
C GLU A 147 -6.55 -16.96 2.15
N ASP A 148 -6.39 -17.84 3.14
CA ASP A 148 -6.42 -17.48 4.54
C ASP A 148 -5.20 -16.63 4.94
N ALA A 149 -4.02 -16.90 4.34
CA ALA A 149 -2.86 -16.02 4.45
C ALA A 149 -3.14 -14.61 3.92
N VAL A 150 -3.71 -14.50 2.72
CA VAL A 150 -4.06 -13.20 2.12
C VAL A 150 -5.13 -12.49 2.94
N LEU A 151 -6.13 -13.19 3.47
CA LEU A 151 -7.15 -12.62 4.36
C LEU A 151 -6.51 -12.04 5.63
N SER A 152 -5.54 -12.73 6.20
CA SER A 152 -4.78 -12.28 7.37
C SER A 152 -4.03 -10.99 7.08
N TRP A 153 -3.38 -10.91 5.91
CA TRP A 153 -2.70 -9.69 5.46
C TRP A 153 -3.69 -8.54 5.21
N ILE A 154 -4.81 -8.82 4.54
CA ILE A 154 -5.86 -7.82 4.29
C ILE A 154 -6.42 -7.28 5.60
N ASP A 155 -6.53 -8.09 6.66
CA ASP A 155 -7.00 -7.64 7.97
C ASP A 155 -6.06 -6.62 8.61
N VAL A 156 -4.74 -6.85 8.52
CA VAL A 156 -3.72 -5.91 9.00
C VAL A 156 -3.79 -4.58 8.25
N HIS A 157 -4.00 -4.60 6.93
CA HIS A 157 -4.07 -3.39 6.10
C HIS A 157 -5.50 -2.88 5.85
N ARG A 158 -6.50 -3.44 6.53
CA ARG A 158 -7.93 -3.18 6.29
C ARG A 158 -8.27 -1.70 6.35
N ALA A 159 -7.74 -1.01 7.35
CA ALA A 159 -7.98 0.42 7.55
C ALA A 159 -7.43 1.25 6.37
N SER A 160 -6.22 0.92 5.89
CA SER A 160 -5.58 1.60 4.76
C SER A 160 -6.33 1.37 3.45
N ILE A 161 -6.72 0.12 3.16
CA ILE A 161 -7.49 -0.22 1.96
C ILE A 161 -8.83 0.52 1.95
N ILE A 162 -9.56 0.51 3.07
CA ILE A 162 -10.84 1.21 3.20
C ILE A 162 -10.63 2.73 3.06
N ALA A 163 -9.62 3.31 3.69
CA ALA A 163 -9.37 4.74 3.61
C ALA A 163 -9.08 5.22 2.18
N GLU A 164 -8.20 4.52 1.45
CA GLU A 164 -7.88 4.87 0.06
C GLU A 164 -9.04 4.58 -0.89
N ALA A 165 -9.76 3.45 -0.73
CA ALA A 165 -10.99 3.20 -1.47
C ALA A 165 -12.03 4.31 -1.28
N ARG A 166 -12.17 4.84 -0.05
CA ARG A 166 -13.09 5.95 0.26
C ARG A 166 -12.72 7.21 -0.48
N LYS A 167 -11.44 7.57 -0.43
CA LYS A 167 -10.88 8.79 -1.04
C LYS A 167 -11.13 8.81 -2.55
N TRP A 168 -11.02 7.66 -3.19
CA TRP A 168 -11.23 7.50 -4.63
C TRP A 168 -12.66 7.11 -5.03
N ASN A 169 -13.52 6.84 -4.04
CA ASN A 169 -14.88 6.33 -4.21
C ASN A 169 -14.91 5.13 -5.16
N VAL A 170 -14.17 4.08 -4.78
CA VAL A 170 -14.12 2.78 -5.45
C VAL A 170 -14.37 1.66 -4.45
N SER A 171 -14.72 0.47 -4.94
CA SER A 171 -14.92 -0.69 -4.08
C SER A 171 -13.59 -1.10 -3.43
N PRO A 172 -13.53 -1.23 -2.08
CA PRO A 172 -12.35 -1.78 -1.41
C PRO A 172 -12.11 -3.25 -1.81
N GLN A 173 -13.16 -3.98 -2.21
CA GLN A 173 -13.04 -5.35 -2.72
C GLN A 173 -12.29 -5.40 -4.05
N ALA A 174 -12.33 -4.33 -4.87
CA ALA A 174 -11.55 -4.29 -6.10
C ALA A 174 -10.04 -4.19 -5.82
N ILE A 175 -9.65 -3.36 -4.84
CA ILE A 175 -8.26 -3.27 -4.37
C ILE A 175 -7.81 -4.62 -3.81
N ALA A 176 -8.64 -5.23 -2.96
CA ALA A 176 -8.41 -6.55 -2.41
C ALA A 176 -8.24 -7.61 -3.50
N ALA A 177 -9.07 -7.57 -4.55
CA ALA A 177 -9.03 -8.51 -5.65
C ALA A 177 -7.72 -8.40 -6.46
N ALA A 178 -7.25 -7.18 -6.72
CA ALA A 178 -5.96 -6.97 -7.38
C ALA A 178 -4.82 -7.54 -6.54
N ILE A 179 -4.78 -7.27 -5.24
CA ILE A 179 -3.74 -7.77 -4.33
C ILE A 179 -3.76 -9.29 -4.25
N ALA A 180 -4.95 -9.86 -4.01
CA ALA A 180 -5.15 -11.30 -3.88
C ALA A 180 -4.79 -12.08 -5.15
N TRP A 181 -5.14 -11.53 -6.33
CA TRP A 181 -4.77 -12.13 -7.61
C TRP A 181 -3.25 -12.15 -7.80
N GLU A 182 -2.58 -11.03 -7.53
CA GLU A 182 -1.12 -10.95 -7.67
C GLU A 182 -0.40 -11.90 -6.71
N ALA A 183 -0.92 -12.02 -5.49
CA ALA A 183 -0.36 -12.88 -4.45
C ALA A 183 -0.57 -14.38 -4.72
N MET A 184 -1.74 -14.80 -5.21
CA MET A 184 -2.10 -16.22 -5.30
C MET A 184 -2.04 -16.81 -6.71
N LYS A 185 -2.16 -15.98 -7.75
CA LYS A 185 -2.38 -16.44 -9.13
C LYS A 185 -1.30 -15.97 -10.09
N ASN A 186 -0.69 -14.81 -9.86
CA ASN A 186 0.46 -14.32 -10.61
C ASN A 186 1.78 -14.52 -9.85
N VAL A 187 1.95 -15.70 -9.24
CA VAL A 187 3.15 -16.05 -8.48
C VAL A 187 4.32 -16.17 -9.44
N LYS A 188 5.22 -15.18 -9.42
CA LYS A 188 6.49 -15.21 -10.14
C LYS A 188 7.60 -15.55 -9.14
N HIS A 189 8.45 -16.50 -9.49
CA HIS A 189 9.52 -16.99 -8.62
C HIS A 189 10.80 -16.12 -8.68
N ILE A 190 10.89 -15.18 -9.62
CA ILE A 190 12.05 -14.29 -9.78
C ILE A 190 11.63 -12.85 -9.45
N PRO A 191 12.30 -12.15 -8.52
CA PRO A 191 11.68 -11.01 -7.84
C PRO A 191 12.04 -9.68 -8.51
N ALA A 192 11.04 -8.81 -8.73
CA ALA A 192 11.29 -7.41 -9.10
C ALA A 192 11.58 -6.54 -7.86
N ASP A 193 11.15 -6.98 -6.68
CA ASP A 193 11.40 -6.41 -5.35
C ASP A 193 12.79 -6.74 -4.79
N MET A 194 13.49 -7.77 -5.29
CA MET A 194 14.94 -7.95 -5.08
C MET A 194 15.78 -6.77 -5.63
N LEU A 195 15.15 -5.89 -6.39
CA LEU A 195 15.77 -4.77 -7.08
C LEU A 195 15.29 -3.41 -6.55
N ALA A 196 14.39 -3.38 -5.55
CA ALA A 196 13.86 -2.16 -4.94
C ALA A 196 14.93 -1.37 -4.17
N GLY A 197 15.06 -0.06 -4.42
CA GLY A 197 16.05 0.82 -3.82
C GLY A 197 17.45 0.75 -4.45
N THR A 198 17.66 -0.13 -5.43
CA THR A 198 18.94 -0.23 -6.17
C THR A 198 19.01 0.74 -7.35
N GLY A 199 17.89 1.37 -7.71
CA GLY A 199 17.75 2.19 -8.92
C GLY A 199 17.43 1.35 -10.16
N VAL A 200 17.25 0.04 -10.03
CA VAL A 200 16.97 -0.87 -11.13
C VAL A 200 15.58 -0.70 -11.74
N GLY A 201 14.65 0.04 -11.13
CA GLY A 201 13.46 0.52 -11.85
C GLY A 201 13.80 1.27 -13.14
N THR A 202 15.02 1.81 -13.26
CA THR A 202 15.56 2.39 -14.51
C THR A 202 16.24 1.37 -15.44
N ALA A 203 16.67 0.22 -14.91
CA ALA A 203 17.44 -0.79 -15.63
C ALA A 203 16.62 -2.02 -16.06
N VAL A 204 15.48 -2.28 -15.42
CA VAL A 204 14.56 -3.37 -15.76
C VAL A 204 13.24 -2.78 -16.28
N PRO A 205 12.99 -2.87 -17.60
CA PRO A 205 11.73 -2.47 -18.18
C PRO A 205 10.56 -3.18 -17.49
N ASN A 206 9.53 -2.42 -17.14
CA ASN A 206 8.31 -2.92 -16.50
C ASN A 206 8.52 -3.52 -15.09
N ALA A 207 9.54 -3.10 -14.34
CA ALA A 207 9.65 -3.45 -12.92
C ALA A 207 8.36 -3.09 -12.15
N SER A 208 7.92 -3.98 -11.27
CA SER A 208 6.69 -3.85 -10.48
C SER A 208 6.94 -4.12 -9.01
N PHE A 209 6.24 -3.43 -8.12
CA PHE A 209 6.50 -3.53 -6.68
C PHE A 209 5.22 -3.68 -5.86
N GLY A 210 5.38 -4.29 -4.69
CA GLY A 210 4.39 -4.37 -3.62
C GLY A 210 3.18 -5.28 -3.90
N PRO A 211 2.21 -5.32 -2.97
CA PRO A 211 1.13 -6.31 -2.89
C PRO A 211 0.20 -6.39 -4.12
N GLY A 212 0.23 -5.42 -5.03
CA GLY A 212 -0.53 -5.44 -6.30
C GLY A 212 0.33 -5.28 -7.55
N LYS A 213 1.65 -5.47 -7.45
CA LYS A 213 2.63 -5.38 -8.54
C LYS A 213 2.43 -4.14 -9.42
N VAL A 214 2.38 -2.98 -8.79
CA VAL A 214 2.26 -1.72 -9.51
C VAL A 214 3.56 -1.48 -10.29
N HIS A 215 3.47 -1.34 -11.61
CA HIS A 215 4.63 -1.10 -12.46
C HIS A 215 5.20 0.31 -12.25
N VAL A 216 6.47 0.42 -11.86
CA VAL A 216 7.09 1.70 -11.49
C VAL A 216 7.25 2.63 -12.69
N ASP A 217 7.59 2.10 -13.86
CA ASP A 217 7.85 2.91 -15.06
C ASP A 217 6.95 2.44 -16.21
N PHE A 218 5.65 2.59 -16.01
CA PHE A 218 4.63 2.23 -16.98
C PHE A 218 3.71 3.43 -17.30
N PRO A 219 3.23 3.60 -18.55
CA PRO A 219 2.44 4.77 -18.95
C PRO A 219 1.24 5.06 -18.06
N LEU A 220 0.55 4.03 -17.56
CA LEU A 220 -0.62 4.21 -16.68
C LEU A 220 -0.26 5.02 -15.42
N VAL A 221 0.84 4.67 -14.77
CA VAL A 221 1.27 5.30 -13.51
C VAL A 221 1.67 6.76 -13.73
N GLN A 222 2.39 7.05 -14.82
CA GLN A 222 2.70 8.43 -15.22
C GLN A 222 1.41 9.21 -15.51
N GLN A 223 0.43 8.59 -16.18
CA GLN A 223 -0.87 9.21 -16.45
C GLN A 223 -1.67 9.51 -15.17
N ILE A 224 -1.60 8.66 -14.14
CA ILE A 224 -2.22 8.92 -12.82
C ILE A 224 -1.64 10.20 -12.20
N GLU A 225 -0.30 10.31 -12.20
CA GLU A 225 0.40 11.45 -11.62
C GLU A 225 0.21 12.74 -12.43
N ASP A 226 0.30 12.67 -13.76
CA ASP A 226 0.12 13.81 -14.66
C ASP A 226 -1.28 14.41 -14.61
N ARG A 227 -2.29 13.58 -14.36
CA ARG A 227 -3.68 14.02 -14.20
C ARG A 227 -4.00 14.47 -12.78
N GLY A 228 -3.02 14.50 -11.88
CA GLY A 228 -3.17 15.02 -10.52
C GLY A 228 -3.92 14.10 -9.57
N TYR A 229 -4.08 12.81 -9.89
CA TYR A 229 -4.61 11.83 -8.94
C TYR A 229 -3.56 11.54 -7.84
N LEU A 230 -2.28 11.54 -8.18
CA LEU A 230 -1.19 11.43 -7.22
C LEU A 230 -0.12 12.50 -7.49
N PRO A 231 0.72 12.88 -6.50
CA PRO A 231 1.85 13.76 -6.74
C PRO A 231 2.79 13.15 -7.79
N ARG A 232 3.33 13.98 -8.69
CA ARG A 232 4.40 13.56 -9.60
C ARG A 232 5.64 13.11 -8.85
N ARG A 233 6.23 11.99 -9.27
CA ARG A 233 7.43 11.40 -8.68
C ARG A 233 8.42 10.98 -9.75
N SER A 234 9.70 11.07 -9.43
CA SER A 234 10.73 10.37 -10.19
C SER A 234 10.59 8.86 -10.02
N VAL A 235 11.16 8.08 -10.95
CA VAL A 235 11.14 6.61 -10.87
C VAL A 235 11.68 6.09 -9.53
N PRO A 236 12.84 6.57 -9.00
CA PRO A 236 13.34 6.10 -7.70
C PRO A 236 12.44 6.46 -6.50
N GLU A 237 11.83 7.65 -6.51
CA GLU A 237 10.88 8.03 -5.46
C GLU A 237 9.63 7.15 -5.48
N ARG A 238 9.17 6.80 -6.68
CA ARG A 238 8.03 5.92 -6.88
C ARG A 238 8.36 4.49 -6.47
N GLU A 239 9.53 3.98 -6.86
CA GLU A 239 10.05 2.68 -6.45
C GLU A 239 10.01 2.55 -4.93
N LYS A 240 10.65 3.49 -4.23
CA LYS A 240 10.67 3.53 -2.76
C LYS A 240 9.26 3.51 -2.15
N LEU A 241 8.31 4.23 -2.75
CA LEU A 241 6.94 4.29 -2.24
C LEU A 241 6.18 2.98 -2.52
N LEU A 242 6.28 2.43 -3.74
CA LEU A 242 5.61 1.20 -4.13
C LEU A 242 6.19 -0.05 -3.43
N SER A 243 7.43 0.01 -2.95
CA SER A 243 8.00 -1.02 -2.06
C SER A 243 7.37 -1.07 -0.67
N THR A 244 6.46 -0.14 -0.34
CA THR A 244 5.65 -0.19 0.89
C THR A 244 4.24 -0.65 0.56
N ASP A 245 3.61 -1.35 1.50
CA ASP A 245 2.23 -1.81 1.38
C ASP A 245 1.27 -0.63 1.23
N GLU A 246 1.41 0.40 2.06
CA GLU A 246 0.57 1.61 1.99
C GLU A 246 0.72 2.36 0.66
N GLY A 247 1.95 2.50 0.16
CA GLY A 247 2.21 3.15 -1.11
C GLY A 247 1.59 2.38 -2.28
N SER A 248 1.71 1.06 -2.28
CA SER A 248 1.06 0.21 -3.28
C SER A 248 -0.47 0.29 -3.21
N ILE A 249 -1.06 0.18 -2.02
CA ILE A 249 -2.51 0.33 -1.82
C ILE A 249 -2.99 1.69 -2.36
N GLN A 250 -2.25 2.78 -2.08
CA GLN A 250 -2.56 4.11 -2.57
C GLN A 250 -2.58 4.19 -4.10
N TYR A 251 -1.60 3.61 -4.78
CA TYR A 251 -1.56 3.60 -6.25
C TYR A 251 -2.67 2.74 -6.85
N ILE A 252 -2.92 1.54 -6.32
CA ILE A 252 -4.00 0.66 -6.80
C ILE A 252 -5.34 1.40 -6.72
N ALA A 253 -5.64 2.02 -5.58
CA ALA A 253 -6.88 2.76 -5.37
C ALA A 253 -7.00 3.97 -6.32
N ALA A 254 -5.92 4.74 -6.49
CA ALA A 254 -5.90 5.90 -7.38
C ALA A 254 -6.08 5.50 -8.85
N ILE A 255 -5.45 4.41 -9.29
CA ILE A 255 -5.61 3.84 -10.64
C ILE A 255 -7.08 3.46 -10.89
N MET A 256 -7.69 2.69 -9.98
CA MET A 256 -9.09 2.29 -10.08
C MET A 256 -10.05 3.50 -10.04
N GLY A 257 -9.73 4.51 -9.23
CA GLY A 257 -10.46 5.76 -9.16
C GLY A 257 -10.41 6.55 -10.47
N ALA A 258 -9.23 6.61 -11.10
CA ALA A 258 -9.03 7.27 -12.38
C ALA A 258 -9.79 6.57 -13.51
N TYR A 259 -9.73 5.24 -13.60
CA TYR A 259 -10.54 4.48 -14.55
C TYR A 259 -12.04 4.71 -14.36
N SER A 260 -12.51 4.74 -13.11
CA SER A 260 -13.90 5.03 -12.81
C SER A 260 -14.31 6.41 -13.31
N LYS A 261 -13.48 7.42 -13.08
CA LYS A 261 -13.75 8.80 -13.51
C LYS A 261 -13.74 8.94 -15.03
N VAL A 262 -12.73 8.38 -15.70
CA VAL A 262 -12.65 8.36 -17.17
C VAL A 262 -13.88 7.69 -17.77
N THR A 263 -14.34 6.59 -17.18
CA THR A 263 -15.56 5.90 -17.63
C THR A 263 -16.78 6.80 -17.48
N GLU A 264 -16.97 7.44 -16.33
CA GLU A 264 -18.12 8.32 -16.08
C GLU A 264 -18.12 9.55 -17.00
N ASP A 265 -16.95 10.10 -17.32
CA ASP A 265 -16.83 11.26 -18.20
C ASP A 265 -17.01 10.93 -19.68
N GLY A 266 -16.41 9.80 -20.11
CA GLY A 266 -16.37 9.36 -21.50
C GLY A 266 -17.60 8.58 -21.94
N TRP A 267 -18.37 8.01 -21.01
CA TRP A 267 -19.59 7.27 -21.36
C TRP A 267 -20.71 8.23 -21.79
N LYS A 268 -21.19 8.08 -23.04
CA LYS A 268 -22.31 8.84 -23.62
C LYS A 268 -23.47 7.95 -24.05
N GLY A 269 -23.55 6.74 -23.49
CA GLY A 269 -24.66 5.83 -23.71
C GLY A 269 -25.97 6.33 -23.09
N PRO A 270 -27.09 5.66 -23.41
CA PRO A 270 -28.43 6.09 -22.96
C PRO A 270 -28.59 6.04 -21.43
N GLU A 271 -27.86 5.15 -20.77
CA GLU A 271 -27.87 5.01 -19.32
C GLU A 271 -26.52 5.41 -18.72
N ARG A 272 -26.56 6.02 -17.53
CA ARG A 272 -25.34 6.34 -16.77
C ARG A 272 -24.65 5.05 -16.37
N TYR A 273 -23.42 4.87 -16.85
CA TYR A 273 -22.59 3.73 -16.51
C TYR A 273 -21.50 4.14 -15.52
N SER A 274 -21.41 3.42 -14.40
CA SER A 274 -20.35 3.61 -13.40
C SER A 274 -19.75 2.27 -13.02
N ILE A 275 -18.42 2.22 -13.00
CA ILE A 275 -17.66 1.01 -12.66
C ILE A 275 -17.10 1.03 -11.25
N ARG A 276 -17.40 2.07 -10.45
CA ARG A 276 -16.82 2.29 -9.11
C ARG A 276 -16.94 1.08 -8.18
N TYR A 277 -18.02 0.32 -8.30
CA TYR A 277 -18.28 -0.88 -7.50
C TYR A 277 -18.45 -2.14 -8.36
N ASN A 278 -18.10 -2.06 -9.65
CA ASN A 278 -18.02 -3.21 -10.53
C ASN A 278 -16.61 -3.80 -10.41
N VAL A 279 -16.42 -4.65 -9.39
CA VAL A 279 -15.11 -5.24 -9.05
C VAL A 279 -14.45 -5.89 -10.28
N PRO A 280 -15.13 -6.78 -11.04
CA PRO A 280 -14.54 -7.38 -12.25
C PRO A 280 -14.06 -6.35 -13.27
N MET A 281 -14.83 -5.29 -13.51
CA MET A 281 -14.46 -4.25 -14.48
C MET A 281 -13.27 -3.41 -14.01
N LEU A 282 -13.18 -3.10 -12.72
CA LEU A 282 -12.02 -2.38 -12.18
C LEU A 282 -10.74 -3.20 -12.32
N THR A 283 -10.80 -4.50 -12.02
CA THR A 283 -9.68 -5.42 -12.21
C THR A 283 -9.35 -5.65 -13.69
N GLN A 284 -10.35 -5.63 -14.58
CA GLN A 284 -10.16 -5.70 -16.02
C GLN A 284 -9.26 -4.55 -16.50
N LEU A 285 -9.59 -3.33 -16.10
CA LEU A 285 -8.85 -2.14 -16.53
C LEU A 285 -7.50 -2.02 -15.81
N TYR A 286 -7.42 -2.43 -14.54
CA TYR A 286 -6.17 -2.44 -13.78
C TYR A 286 -5.10 -3.32 -14.42
N GLN A 287 -5.46 -4.54 -14.86
CA GLN A 287 -4.50 -5.46 -15.49
C GLN A 287 -4.29 -5.17 -16.99
N GLY A 288 -5.30 -4.64 -17.69
CA GLY A 288 -5.39 -4.78 -19.15
C GLY A 288 -5.02 -3.58 -20.03
N SER A 289 -4.95 -2.36 -19.50
CA SER A 289 -4.77 -1.16 -20.35
C SER A 289 -4.10 0.00 -19.60
N ASP A 290 -3.92 1.13 -20.29
CA ASP A 290 -3.73 2.44 -19.67
C ASP A 290 -4.96 3.36 -19.84
N LEU A 291 -4.95 4.57 -19.26
CA LEU A 291 -6.09 5.49 -19.34
C LEU A 291 -6.34 6.00 -20.78
N LYS A 292 -5.27 6.24 -21.55
CA LYS A 292 -5.40 6.74 -22.94
C LYS A 292 -6.06 5.71 -23.84
N GLN A 293 -5.65 4.45 -23.73
CA GLN A 293 -6.27 3.33 -24.43
C GLN A 293 -7.74 3.18 -24.04
N TRP A 294 -8.05 3.32 -22.74
CA TRP A 294 -9.44 3.26 -22.29
C TRP A 294 -10.30 4.42 -22.82
N GLU A 295 -9.78 5.65 -22.84
CA GLU A 295 -10.45 6.80 -23.46
C GLU A 295 -10.69 6.61 -24.95
N GLN A 296 -9.70 6.08 -25.68
CA GLN A 296 -9.85 5.74 -27.09
C GLN A 296 -10.95 4.71 -27.30
N ASN A 297 -11.00 3.67 -26.46
CA ASN A 297 -12.05 2.66 -26.51
C ASN A 297 -13.44 3.26 -26.27
N LEU A 298 -13.59 4.18 -25.30
CA LEU A 298 -14.84 4.91 -25.07
C LEU A 298 -15.22 5.81 -26.26
N GLY A 299 -14.24 6.49 -26.85
CA GLY A 299 -14.43 7.34 -28.03
C GLY A 299 -14.86 6.54 -29.27
N THR A 300 -14.29 5.35 -29.49
CA THR A 300 -14.70 4.45 -30.56
C THR A 300 -16.14 3.99 -30.37
N ARG A 301 -16.51 3.55 -29.16
CA ARG A 301 -17.90 3.18 -28.82
C ARG A 301 -18.88 4.32 -29.07
N GLN A 302 -18.48 5.55 -28.75
CA GLN A 302 -19.28 6.73 -29.04
C GLN A 302 -19.53 6.91 -30.53
N LYS A 303 -18.49 6.81 -31.36
CA LYS A 303 -18.59 6.96 -32.81
C LYS A 303 -19.45 5.86 -33.44
N GLU A 304 -19.37 4.65 -32.92
CA GLU A 304 -20.12 3.48 -33.40
C GLU A 304 -21.55 3.41 -32.84
N GLY A 305 -21.89 4.23 -31.84
CA GLY A 305 -23.15 4.08 -31.10
C GLY A 305 -23.24 2.76 -30.31
N ASN A 306 -22.11 2.07 -30.08
CA ASN A 306 -22.06 0.77 -29.44
C ASN A 306 -21.87 0.90 -27.92
N TRP A 307 -22.98 1.13 -27.23
CA TRP A 307 -23.03 1.29 -25.77
C TRP A 307 -23.26 -0.01 -25.00
N ARG A 308 -22.94 -1.16 -25.61
CA ARG A 308 -22.95 -2.43 -24.87
C ARG A 308 -21.93 -2.36 -23.74
N THR A 309 -22.34 -2.80 -22.56
CA THR A 309 -21.46 -2.93 -21.39
C THR A 309 -20.17 -3.65 -21.81
N PRO A 310 -18.99 -3.10 -21.49
CA PRO A 310 -17.73 -3.76 -21.80
C PRO A 310 -17.72 -5.16 -21.22
N GLN A 311 -17.28 -6.14 -22.00
CA GLN A 311 -17.10 -7.49 -21.52
C GLN A 311 -15.82 -7.58 -20.71
N ILE A 312 -15.88 -8.27 -19.58
CA ILE A 312 -14.69 -8.73 -18.86
C ILE A 312 -14.11 -9.93 -19.61
N GLY A 313 -12.79 -10.09 -19.58
CA GLY A 313 -12.15 -11.21 -20.26
C GLY A 313 -10.67 -11.40 -19.97
N ASN A 314 -10.06 -10.57 -19.10
CA ASN A 314 -8.73 -10.87 -18.62
C ASN A 314 -8.78 -11.78 -17.38
N PRO A 315 -7.72 -12.56 -17.11
CA PRO A 315 -7.72 -13.53 -16.03
C PRO A 315 -8.01 -12.95 -14.64
N MET A 316 -7.56 -11.73 -14.35
CA MET A 316 -7.81 -11.08 -13.06
C MET A 316 -9.29 -10.77 -12.87
N ALA A 317 -9.97 -10.24 -13.90
CA ALA A 317 -11.40 -9.95 -13.86
C ALA A 317 -12.26 -11.21 -13.76
N GLU A 318 -11.90 -12.27 -14.48
CA GLU A 318 -12.57 -13.56 -14.40
C GLU A 318 -12.41 -14.21 -13.02
N TRP A 319 -11.22 -14.10 -12.43
CA TRP A 319 -10.99 -14.56 -11.07
C TRP A 319 -11.79 -13.75 -10.06
N ALA A 320 -11.75 -12.42 -10.13
CA ALA A 320 -12.50 -11.57 -9.22
C ALA A 320 -14.01 -11.86 -9.27
N SER A 321 -14.53 -12.19 -10.46
CA SER A 321 -15.94 -12.58 -10.65
C SER A 321 -16.30 -13.92 -10.00
N ARG A 322 -15.36 -14.88 -9.98
CA ARG A 322 -15.59 -16.22 -9.42
C ARG A 322 -15.28 -16.32 -7.92
N ASN A 323 -14.66 -15.30 -7.34
CA ASN A 323 -14.18 -15.32 -5.95
C ASN A 323 -14.92 -14.29 -5.08
N GLU A 324 -16.20 -14.05 -5.36
CA GLU A 324 -17.01 -13.08 -4.61
C GLU A 324 -17.12 -13.45 -3.11
N GLU A 325 -17.19 -14.75 -2.78
CA GLU A 325 -17.21 -15.20 -1.39
C GLU A 325 -15.95 -14.81 -0.62
N PHE A 326 -14.77 -15.04 -1.22
CA PHE A 326 -13.49 -14.61 -0.66
C PHE A 326 -13.45 -13.09 -0.48
N LEU A 327 -13.90 -12.33 -1.48
CA LEU A 327 -13.88 -10.86 -1.42
C LEU A 327 -14.87 -10.30 -0.39
N ASN A 328 -16.02 -10.94 -0.21
CA ASN A 328 -17.00 -10.61 0.84
C ASN A 328 -16.44 -10.92 2.23
N ALA A 329 -15.71 -12.03 2.37
CA ALA A 329 -15.01 -12.36 3.60
C ALA A 329 -13.88 -11.37 3.89
N ALA A 330 -13.14 -10.93 2.87
CA ALA A 330 -12.02 -10.00 3.01
C ALA A 330 -12.48 -8.62 3.48
N LEU A 331 -13.39 -7.99 2.73
CA LEU A 331 -13.80 -6.60 2.93
C LEU A 331 -15.29 -6.41 2.60
N PRO A 332 -15.99 -5.54 3.36
CA PRO A 332 -17.37 -5.20 3.02
C PRO A 332 -17.41 -4.49 1.66
N LYS A 333 -18.45 -4.77 0.87
CA LYS A 333 -18.68 -4.13 -0.44
C LYS A 333 -18.83 -2.62 -0.34
N ASP A 334 -19.57 -2.16 0.67
CA ASP A 334 -19.89 -0.75 0.91
C ASP A 334 -19.64 -0.36 2.38
N PRO A 335 -18.38 -0.25 2.86
CA PRO A 335 -18.10 0.05 4.27
C PRO A 335 -18.69 1.38 4.73
N TRP A 336 -18.97 2.28 3.80
CA TRP A 336 -19.54 3.61 4.04
C TRP A 336 -21.06 3.62 4.19
N LYS A 337 -21.80 2.56 3.83
CA LYS A 337 -23.26 2.53 4.09
C LYS A 337 -23.58 2.55 5.59
N VAL A 338 -22.65 2.10 6.42
CA VAL A 338 -22.76 2.11 7.90
C VAL A 338 -22.29 3.47 8.50
N ASN A 339 -21.54 4.27 7.74
CA ASN A 339 -21.07 5.61 8.14
C ASN A 339 -21.05 6.56 6.91
N PRO A 340 -22.19 7.18 6.57
CA PRO A 340 -22.52 7.67 5.23
C PRO A 340 -21.91 9.02 4.85
N THR A 341 -20.73 9.38 5.37
CA THR A 341 -19.99 10.53 4.84
C THR A 341 -18.96 10.02 3.82
N PRO A 342 -19.31 9.79 2.54
CA PRO A 342 -18.28 9.65 1.53
C PRO A 342 -17.57 11.00 1.45
N ALA A 343 -16.24 11.00 1.50
CA ALA A 343 -15.50 12.17 1.06
C ALA A 343 -15.95 12.44 -0.38
N LYS A 344 -16.33 13.68 -0.71
CA LYS A 344 -16.43 14.07 -2.12
C LYS A 344 -15.12 13.60 -2.78
N PRO A 345 -15.16 12.86 -3.90
CA PRO A 345 -13.95 12.45 -4.58
C PRO A 345 -13.02 13.66 -4.69
N VAL A 346 -11.77 13.51 -4.24
CA VAL A 346 -10.81 14.61 -4.33
C VAL A 346 -10.70 14.94 -5.80
N ARG A 347 -11.24 16.09 -6.20
CA ARG A 347 -11.12 16.55 -7.58
C ARG A 347 -9.63 16.76 -7.79
N PRO A 348 -9.02 16.15 -8.82
CA PRO A 348 -7.67 16.52 -9.19
C PRO A 348 -7.63 18.05 -9.36
N PRO A 349 -6.55 18.72 -8.92
CA PRO A 349 -6.41 20.14 -9.17
C PRO A 349 -6.60 20.40 -10.66
N ASP A 350 -7.43 21.39 -10.99
CA ASP A 350 -7.69 21.75 -12.38
C ASP A 350 -6.36 22.15 -13.03
N PRO A 351 -5.90 21.46 -14.09
CA PRO A 351 -4.61 21.77 -14.72
C PRO A 351 -4.58 23.17 -15.35
N SER A 352 -5.74 23.82 -15.53
CA SER A 352 -5.83 25.21 -15.97
C SER A 352 -5.64 26.23 -14.85
N VAL A 353 -5.62 25.80 -13.59
CA VAL A 353 -5.33 26.65 -12.43
C VAL A 353 -3.83 26.59 -12.16
N PRO A 354 -3.06 27.67 -12.43
CA PRO A 354 -1.64 27.69 -12.12
C PRO A 354 -1.42 27.44 -10.63
N PRO A 355 -0.36 26.70 -10.25
CA PRO A 355 -0.07 26.40 -8.86
C PRO A 355 -0.02 27.71 -8.06
N LEU A 356 -0.79 27.77 -6.96
CA LEU A 356 -0.75 28.90 -6.04
C LEU A 356 0.71 29.18 -5.69
N ARG A 357 1.23 30.34 -6.11
CA ARG A 357 2.58 30.76 -5.75
C ARG A 357 2.68 30.72 -4.22
N PRO A 358 3.77 30.18 -3.65
CA PRO A 358 4.00 30.25 -2.22
C PRO A 358 3.83 31.71 -1.79
N VAL A 359 2.87 31.96 -0.90
CA VAL A 359 2.70 33.28 -0.32
C VAL A 359 3.92 33.49 0.56
N THR A 360 4.89 34.28 0.07
CA THR A 360 6.00 34.73 0.89
C THR A 360 5.41 35.39 2.12
N PRO A 361 5.69 34.91 3.34
CA PRO A 361 5.19 35.55 4.54
C PRO A 361 5.69 37.00 4.52
N ALA A 362 4.75 37.96 4.61
CA ALA A 362 5.11 39.36 4.74
C ALA A 362 6.07 39.51 5.95
N PRO A 363 7.15 40.29 5.81
CA PRO A 363 8.08 40.51 6.91
C PRO A 363 7.29 41.02 8.13
N ARG A 364 7.42 40.31 9.26
CA ARG A 364 6.84 40.75 10.53
C ARG A 364 7.49 42.08 10.89
N ASN A 365 6.68 43.13 11.05
CA ASN A 365 7.14 44.39 11.62
C ASN A 365 7.74 44.11 13.01
N PRO A 366 8.91 44.71 13.33
CA PRO A 366 9.51 44.57 14.65
C PRO A 366 8.56 45.13 15.73
N PRO A 367 8.56 44.55 16.93
CA PRO A 367 7.73 45.03 18.03
C PRO A 367 8.11 46.47 18.39
N SER A 368 7.10 47.33 18.53
CA SER A 368 7.27 48.71 18.98
C SER A 368 7.91 48.75 20.38
N PRO A 369 8.86 49.67 20.63
CA PRO A 369 9.48 49.81 21.94
C PRO A 369 8.43 50.23 22.98
N THR A 370 8.44 49.53 24.11
CA THR A 370 7.62 49.81 25.29
C THR A 370 8.07 51.13 25.91
N PRO A 371 7.15 52.03 26.32
CA PRO A 371 7.54 53.28 26.97
C PRO A 371 8.12 52.98 28.36
N SER A 372 9.35 53.41 28.59
CA SER A 372 9.97 53.43 29.92
C SER A 372 9.18 54.37 30.82
N GLY A 373 8.53 53.81 31.85
CA GLY A 373 7.96 54.59 32.94
C GLY A 373 9.08 55.20 33.77
N ASN A 374 9.03 56.53 33.93
CA ASN A 374 9.82 57.25 34.92
C ASN A 374 9.35 56.90 36.33
N GLY A 375 10.29 56.51 37.18
CA GLY A 375 10.23 56.50 38.64
C GLY A 375 11.53 57.04 39.18
#